data_AF-V4Y0L2-F1
#
_entry.id   AF-V4Y0L2-F1
#
_cell.length_a   1.000
_cell.length_b   1.000
_cell.length_c   1.000
_cell.angle_alpha   90.00
_cell.angle_beta   90.00
_cell.angle_gamma   90.00
#
_symmetry.space_group_name_H-M   'P 1'
#
loop_
_entity.id
_entity.type
_entity.pdbx_description
1 polymer ?
#
loop_
_entity_poly.entity_id
_entity_poly.type
_entity_poly.pdbx_seq_one_letter_code
_entity_poly.pdbx_strand_id
1 'polypeptide(L)'
;RMILDTEWRQLGQFEVRATEQYRAVVVVLWGFTALFYGLGDTGLTVVVQQLGGFENNPVARAFLRKAGYVGLVVHKALVFVVLAALWRYYPTVGAFSPDPWRLVVPVLAATRGVYLVGLHVHNISVLLH
;
A
#
# COMPACT_ATOMS: atom_id res chain seq x y z
N ARG A 1 42.60 -9.93 -12.75
CA ARG A 1 41.82 -8.67 -12.75
C ARG A 1 40.74 -8.65 -13.83
N MET A 2 41.00 -9.08 -15.07
CA MET A 2 40.03 -9.07 -16.18
C MET A 2 38.77 -9.95 -16.01
N ILE A 3 38.87 -11.08 -15.30
CA ILE A 3 37.74 -12.01 -15.08
C ILE A 3 36.70 -11.40 -14.12
N LEU A 4 37.15 -10.75 -13.04
CA LEU A 4 36.29 -10.09 -12.06
C LEU A 4 35.46 -8.97 -12.71
N ASP A 5 36.05 -8.17 -13.59
CA ASP A 5 35.34 -7.08 -14.29
C ASP A 5 34.20 -7.58 -15.19
N THR A 6 34.24 -8.84 -15.61
CA THR A 6 33.24 -9.43 -16.51
C THR A 6 32.05 -9.98 -15.73
N GLU A 7 32.29 -10.62 -14.59
CA GLU A 7 31.23 -11.09 -13.67
C GLU A 7 30.43 -9.92 -13.09
N TRP A 8 31.11 -8.85 -12.65
CA TRP A 8 30.43 -7.65 -12.12
C TRP A 8 29.52 -6.97 -13.15
N ARG A 9 29.94 -6.93 -14.43
CA ARG A 9 29.10 -6.38 -15.51
C ARG A 9 27.89 -7.26 -15.81
N GLN A 10 28.03 -8.59 -15.76
CA GLN A 10 26.92 -9.51 -16.00
C GLN A 10 25.89 -9.44 -14.87
N LEU A 11 26.33 -9.38 -13.61
CA LEU A 11 25.45 -9.20 -12.45
C LEU A 11 24.68 -7.87 -12.54
N GLY A 12 25.37 -6.77 -12.85
CA GLY A 12 24.72 -5.47 -13.02
C GLY A 12 23.72 -5.43 -14.17
N GLN A 13 23.99 -6.12 -15.30
CA GLN A 13 23.03 -6.25 -16.40
C GLN A 13 21.80 -7.08 -16.01
N PHE A 14 21.97 -8.11 -15.18
CA PHE A 14 20.88 -8.96 -14.70
C PHE A 14 19.95 -8.17 -13.75
N GLU A 15 20.53 -7.41 -12.82
CA GLU A 15 19.76 -6.56 -11.89
C GLU A 15 18.97 -5.46 -12.61
N VAL A 16 19.56 -4.82 -13.63
CA VAL A 16 18.89 -3.77 -14.42
C VAL A 16 17.71 -4.37 -15.21
N ARG A 17 17.90 -5.52 -15.86
CA ARG A 17 16.81 -6.21 -16.59
C ARG A 17 15.68 -6.67 -15.68
N ALA A 18 16.00 -7.27 -14.54
CA ALA A 18 14.99 -7.68 -13.56
C ALA A 18 14.18 -6.47 -13.07
N THR A 19 14.85 -5.32 -12.88
CA THR A 19 14.20 -4.09 -12.44
C THR A 19 13.24 -3.49 -13.47
N GLU A 20 13.57 -3.56 -14.76
CA GLU A 20 12.66 -3.13 -15.83
C GLU A 20 11.44 -4.04 -15.97
N GLN A 21 11.64 -5.36 -15.85
CA GLN A 21 10.57 -6.35 -16.06
C GLN A 21 9.38 -6.14 -15.12
N TYR A 22 9.63 -5.74 -13.87
CA TYR A 22 8.58 -5.55 -12.87
C TYR A 22 8.07 -4.11 -12.78
N ARG A 23 8.63 -3.16 -13.53
CA ARG A 23 8.31 -1.73 -13.40
C ARG A 23 6.82 -1.45 -13.63
N ALA A 24 6.24 -2.02 -14.68
CA ALA A 24 4.81 -1.83 -14.98
C ALA A 24 3.92 -2.41 -13.86
N VAL A 25 4.25 -3.62 -13.39
CA VAL A 25 3.50 -4.30 -12.31
C VAL A 25 3.56 -3.50 -11.01
N VAL A 26 4.73 -3.00 -10.65
CA VAL A 26 4.92 -2.14 -9.47
C VAL A 26 4.05 -0.89 -9.56
N VAL A 27 4.05 -0.19 -10.70
CA VAL A 27 3.23 1.02 -10.90
C VAL A 27 1.75 0.69 -10.76
N VAL A 28 1.29 -0.41 -11.37
CA VAL A 28 -0.10 -0.85 -11.25
C VAL A 28 -0.45 -1.14 -9.80
N LEU A 29 0.35 -1.92 -9.07
CA LEU A 29 0.06 -2.27 -7.68
C LEU A 29 0.06 -1.05 -6.74
N TRP A 30 0.96 -0.09 -6.95
CA TRP A 30 0.93 1.17 -6.22
C TRP A 30 -0.29 2.03 -6.58
N GLY A 31 -0.70 2.04 -7.85
CA GLY A 31 -1.93 2.67 -8.28
C GLY A 31 -3.16 2.05 -7.62
N PHE A 32 -3.24 0.72 -7.58
CA PHE A 32 -4.29 -0.01 -6.85
C PHE A 32 -4.24 0.28 -5.35
N THR A 33 -3.05 0.35 -4.75
CA THR A 33 -2.90 0.71 -3.34
C THR A 33 -3.42 2.13 -3.08
N ALA A 34 -3.03 3.10 -3.88
CA ALA A 34 -3.51 4.48 -3.74
C ALA A 34 -5.04 4.57 -3.93
N LEU A 35 -5.59 3.84 -4.91
CA LEU A 35 -7.03 3.84 -5.20
C LEU A 35 -7.84 3.15 -4.11
N PHE A 36 -7.54 1.88 -3.80
CA PHE A 36 -8.38 1.07 -2.91
C PHE A 36 -8.05 1.30 -1.43
N TYR A 37 -6.78 1.35 -1.07
CA TYR A 37 -6.37 1.58 0.32
C TYR A 37 -6.36 3.07 0.67
N GLY A 38 -5.84 3.92 -0.23
CA GLY A 38 -5.80 5.36 0.00
C GLY A 38 -7.19 5.99 -0.08
N LEU A 39 -7.80 6.02 -1.27
CA LEU A 39 -9.06 6.72 -1.50
C LEU A 39 -10.29 5.92 -1.04
N GLY A 40 -10.38 4.66 -1.46
CA GLY A 40 -11.57 3.81 -1.24
C GLY A 40 -11.84 3.56 0.23
N ASP A 41 -10.88 2.94 0.93
CA ASP A 41 -10.99 2.64 2.36
C ASP A 41 -11.18 3.92 3.20
N THR A 42 -10.43 5.00 2.93
CA THR A 42 -10.61 6.29 3.64
C THR A 42 -12.00 6.87 3.41
N GLY A 43 -12.43 6.99 2.16
CA GLY A 43 -13.73 7.57 1.80
C GLY A 43 -14.89 6.77 2.37
N LEU A 44 -14.84 5.44 2.25
CA LEU A 44 -15.88 4.57 2.78
C LEU A 44 -15.89 4.54 4.31
N THR A 45 -14.74 4.66 4.96
CA THR A 45 -14.71 4.84 6.43
C THR A 45 -15.48 6.10 6.84
N VAL A 46 -15.36 7.20 6.10
CA VAL A 46 -16.11 8.44 6.37
C VAL A 46 -17.62 8.20 6.19
N VAL A 47 -18.03 7.54 5.10
CA VAL A 47 -19.45 7.21 4.85
C VAL A 47 -20.02 6.33 5.97
N VAL A 48 -19.33 5.25 6.33
CA VAL A 48 -19.76 4.35 7.40
C VAL A 48 -19.93 5.09 8.73
N GLN A 49 -19.05 6.03 9.06
CA GLN A 49 -19.20 6.84 10.27
C GLN A 49 -20.39 7.81 10.21
N GLN A 50 -20.67 8.40 9.05
CA GLN A 50 -21.86 9.24 8.85
C GLN A 50 -23.16 8.45 8.99
N LEU A 51 -23.14 7.15 8.66
CA LEU A 51 -24.26 6.23 8.86
C LEU A 51 -24.34 5.63 10.29
N GLY A 52 -23.58 6.15 11.25
CA GLY A 52 -23.60 5.70 12.65
C GLY A 52 -22.68 4.52 12.98
N GLY A 53 -21.85 4.08 12.03
CA GLY A 53 -20.79 3.10 12.27
C GLY A 53 -19.61 3.68 13.04
N PHE A 54 -18.69 2.81 13.47
CA PHE A 54 -17.50 3.22 14.24
C PHE A 54 -16.21 2.65 13.65
N GLU A 55 -15.11 3.40 13.82
CA GLU A 55 -13.76 2.95 13.46
C GLU A 55 -13.25 1.92 14.49
N ASN A 56 -12.95 0.70 14.05
CA ASN A 56 -12.53 -0.39 14.94
C ASN A 56 -11.06 -0.30 15.35
N ASN A 57 -10.21 0.32 14.53
CA ASN A 57 -8.79 0.48 14.85
C ASN A 57 -8.60 1.52 15.98
N PRO A 58 -8.01 1.14 17.14
CA PRO A 58 -7.87 2.04 18.29
C PRO A 58 -6.97 3.26 18.00
N VAL A 59 -5.95 3.10 17.15
CA VAL A 59 -5.05 4.20 16.76
C VAL A 59 -5.79 5.17 15.84
N ALA A 60 -6.45 4.66 14.80
CA ALA A 60 -7.25 5.49 13.90
C ALA A 60 -8.36 6.24 14.67
N ARG A 61 -8.98 5.58 15.65
CA ARG A 61 -9.99 6.17 16.54
C ARG A 61 -9.40 7.29 17.41
N ALA A 62 -8.17 7.17 17.89
CA ALA A 62 -7.51 8.23 18.66
C ALA A 62 -7.27 9.49 17.80
N PHE A 63 -6.82 9.31 16.56
CA PHE A 63 -6.67 10.40 15.60
C PHE A 63 -8.01 11.07 15.25
N LEU A 64 -9.04 10.26 15.00
CA LEU A 64 -10.40 10.71 14.75
C LEU A 64 -10.96 11.53 15.91
N ARG A 65 -10.77 11.08 17.16
CA ARG A 65 -11.22 11.81 18.35
C ARG A 65 -10.50 13.14 18.55
N LYS A 66 -9.23 13.22 18.15
CA LYS A 66 -8.39 14.41 18.36
C LYS A 66 -8.59 15.48 17.29
N ALA A 67 -8.78 15.08 16.02
CA ALA A 67 -8.79 16.00 14.88
C ALA A 67 -9.92 15.73 13.87
N GLY A 68 -10.94 14.97 14.23
CA GLY A 68 -12.05 14.60 13.35
C GLY A 68 -11.58 13.81 12.12
N TYR A 69 -12.29 13.97 10.99
CA TYR A 69 -11.95 13.27 9.75
C TYR A 69 -10.56 13.61 9.22
N VAL A 70 -10.05 14.82 9.49
CA VAL A 70 -8.66 15.19 9.14
C VAL A 70 -7.68 14.28 9.86
N GLY A 71 -7.91 13.97 11.14
CA GLY A 71 -7.10 13.01 11.88
C GLY A 71 -7.09 11.62 11.25
N LEU A 72 -8.25 11.14 10.79
CA LEU A 72 -8.36 9.85 10.11
C LEU A 72 -7.57 9.82 8.80
N VAL A 73 -7.67 10.89 7.99
CA VAL A 73 -6.90 11.05 6.74
C VAL A 73 -5.40 11.05 7.04
N VAL A 74 -4.96 11.81 8.05
CA VAL A 74 -3.56 11.85 8.47
C VAL A 74 -3.06 10.47 8.90
N HIS A 75 -3.84 9.74 9.70
CA HIS A 75 -3.47 8.39 10.12
C HIS A 75 -3.29 7.44 8.92
N LYS A 76 -4.25 7.41 7.98
CA LYS A 76 -4.17 6.54 6.81
C LYS A 76 -3.04 6.96 5.86
N ALA A 77 -2.80 8.26 5.71
CA ALA A 77 -1.65 8.80 4.97
C ALA A 77 -0.31 8.38 5.60
N LEU A 78 -0.18 8.44 6.94
CA LEU A 78 1.01 7.98 7.64
C LEU A 78 1.28 6.49 7.39
N VAL A 79 0.24 5.65 7.45
CA VAL A 79 0.39 4.22 7.14
C VAL A 79 0.85 4.02 5.69
N PHE A 80 0.26 4.74 4.73
CA PHE A 80 0.68 4.68 3.34
C PHE A 80 2.15 5.09 3.16
N VAL A 81 2.59 6.18 3.82
CA VAL A 81 4.00 6.63 3.80
C VAL A 81 4.93 5.58 4.40
N VAL A 82 4.55 4.95 5.52
CA VAL A 82 5.35 3.87 6.13
C VAL A 82 5.48 2.69 5.17
N LEU A 83 4.39 2.27 4.51
CA LEU A 83 4.42 1.20 3.51
C LEU A 83 5.30 1.56 2.32
N ALA A 84 5.20 2.80 1.82
CA ALA A 84 6.04 3.28 0.73
C ALA A 84 7.53 3.36 1.13
N ALA A 85 7.83 3.76 2.36
CA ALA A 85 9.18 3.78 2.90
C ALA A 85 9.74 2.36 3.06
N LEU A 86 8.97 1.42 3.61
CA LEU A 86 9.36 0.02 3.69
C LEU A 86 9.65 -0.56 2.31
N TRP A 87 8.77 -0.34 1.34
CA TRP A 87 9.02 -0.77 -0.03
C TRP A 87 10.23 -0.05 -0.65
N ARG A 88 10.47 1.23 -0.36
CA ARG A 88 11.58 1.94 -0.98
C ARG A 88 12.92 1.54 -0.40
N TYR A 89 13.00 1.34 0.91
CA TYR A 89 14.27 1.25 1.63
C TYR A 89 14.58 -0.13 2.20
N TYR A 90 13.60 -1.04 2.32
CA TYR A 90 13.87 -2.36 2.86
C TYR A 90 14.57 -3.24 1.80
N PRO A 91 15.79 -3.74 2.05
CA PRO A 91 16.63 -4.34 1.01
C PRO A 91 16.02 -5.60 0.40
N THR A 92 15.30 -6.40 1.20
CA THR A 92 14.82 -7.73 0.80
C THR A 92 13.41 -7.74 0.19
N VAL A 93 12.59 -6.72 0.43
CA VAL A 93 11.20 -6.66 -0.09
C VAL A 93 10.91 -5.36 -0.84
N GLY A 94 11.95 -4.64 -1.21
CA GLY A 94 11.86 -3.28 -1.71
C GLY A 94 12.41 -3.05 -3.11
N ALA A 95 12.43 -1.80 -3.53
CA ALA A 95 12.85 -1.35 -4.86
C ALA A 95 14.28 -1.78 -5.24
N PHE A 96 15.11 -2.10 -4.25
CA PHE A 96 16.48 -2.57 -4.43
C PHE A 96 16.61 -4.11 -4.54
N SER A 97 15.54 -4.88 -4.27
CA SER A 97 15.56 -6.34 -4.35
C SER A 97 15.46 -6.81 -5.81
N PRO A 98 16.44 -7.53 -6.40
CA PRO A 98 16.33 -8.07 -7.76
C PRO A 98 15.18 -9.09 -7.91
N ASP A 99 14.78 -9.71 -6.80
CA ASP A 99 13.75 -10.74 -6.74
C ASP A 99 12.31 -10.18 -6.77
N PRO A 100 11.32 -11.03 -7.13
CA PRO A 100 9.89 -10.67 -7.10
C PRO A 100 9.37 -10.28 -5.70
N TRP A 101 10.16 -10.48 -4.64
CA TRP A 101 9.88 -10.01 -3.28
C TRP A 101 9.56 -8.53 -3.19
N ARG A 102 10.05 -7.70 -4.12
CA ARG A 102 9.71 -6.27 -4.26
C ARG A 102 8.22 -5.99 -4.46
N LEU A 103 7.42 -7.00 -4.84
CA LEU A 103 5.98 -6.86 -5.09
C LEU A 103 5.14 -7.13 -3.83
N VAL A 104 5.71 -7.75 -2.80
CA VAL A 104 4.93 -8.20 -1.63
C VAL A 104 4.26 -7.04 -0.91
N VAL A 105 5.00 -5.96 -0.64
CA VAL A 105 4.44 -4.79 0.06
C VAL A 105 3.27 -4.16 -0.70
N PRO A 106 3.40 -3.78 -1.98
CA PRO A 106 2.28 -3.18 -2.71
C PRO A 106 1.15 -4.18 -3.01
N VAL A 107 1.41 -5.48 -3.17
CA VAL A 107 0.35 -6.50 -3.28
C VAL A 107 -0.47 -6.57 -1.99
N LEU A 108 0.18 -6.73 -0.83
CA LEU A 108 -0.52 -6.84 0.44
C LEU A 108 -1.37 -5.60 0.73
N ALA A 109 -0.82 -4.42 0.45
CA ALA A 109 -1.54 -3.16 0.63
C ALA A 109 -2.74 -3.04 -0.33
N ALA A 110 -2.58 -3.37 -1.61
CA ALA A 110 -3.66 -3.37 -2.59
C ALA A 110 -4.77 -4.36 -2.22
N THR A 111 -4.42 -5.63 -1.93
CA THR A 111 -5.40 -6.67 -1.54
C THR A 111 -6.15 -6.28 -0.27
N ARG A 112 -5.45 -5.71 0.71
CA ARG A 112 -6.09 -5.22 1.94
C ARG A 112 -7.08 -4.09 1.66
N GLY A 113 -6.72 -3.14 0.80
CA GLY A 113 -7.60 -2.07 0.36
C GLY A 113 -8.87 -2.58 -0.32
N VAL A 114 -8.73 -3.51 -1.27
CA VAL A 114 -9.87 -4.14 -1.97
C VAL A 114 -10.81 -4.84 -0.99
N TYR A 115 -10.25 -5.61 -0.05
CA TYR A 115 -11.03 -6.29 0.99
C TYR A 115 -11.83 -5.30 1.86
N LEU A 116 -11.18 -4.22 2.32
CA LEU A 116 -11.82 -3.20 3.16
C LEU A 116 -12.92 -2.45 2.42
N VAL A 117 -12.69 -2.09 1.16
CA VAL A 117 -13.71 -1.50 0.29
C VAL A 117 -14.92 -2.42 0.17
N GLY A 118 -14.70 -3.70 -0.12
CA GLY A 118 -15.79 -4.69 -0.20
C GLY A 118 -16.57 -4.83 1.11
N LEU A 119 -15.87 -4.87 2.24
CA LEU A 119 -16.49 -4.94 3.56
C LEU A 119 -17.31 -3.68 3.89
N HIS A 120 -16.80 -2.50 3.53
CA HIS A 120 -17.55 -1.26 3.74
C HIS A 120 -18.78 -1.16 2.84
N VAL A 121 -18.66 -1.54 1.56
CA VAL A 121 -19.81 -1.59 0.64
C VAL A 121 -20.88 -2.54 1.17
N HIS A 122 -20.46 -3.71 1.68
CA HIS A 122 -21.37 -4.65 2.33
C HIS A 122 -22.07 -4.00 3.55
N ASN A 123 -21.31 -3.41 4.47
CA ASN A 123 -21.89 -2.76 5.65
C ASN A 123 -22.85 -1.63 5.29
N ILE A 124 -22.50 -0.80 4.31
CA ILE A 124 -23.38 0.27 3.82
C ILE A 124 -24.66 -0.33 3.22
N SER A 125 -24.56 -1.41 2.44
CA SER A 125 -25.72 -2.08 1.87
C SER A 125 -26.67 -2.60 2.96
N VAL A 126 -26.13 -3.11 4.06
CA VAL A 126 -26.92 -3.57 5.22
C VAL A 126 -27.54 -2.40 5.99
N LEU A 127 -26.86 -1.26 6.09
CA LEU A 127 -27.39 -0.07 6.79
C LEU A 127 -28.46 0.69 6.01
N LEU A 128 -28.54 0.49 4.69
CA LEU A 128 -29.53 1.13 3.81
C LEU A 128 -30.82 0.32 3.62
N HIS A 129 -30.85 -0.95 4.07
CA HIS A 129 -32.02 -1.84 4.01
C HIS A 129 -32.53 -2.14 5.42
#